data_AF-A0AAF0PQV7-F1
#
_entry.id   AF-A0AAF0PQV7-F1
#
_cell.length_a   1.000
_cell.length_b   1.000
_cell.length_c   1.000
_cell.angle_alpha   90.00
_cell.angle_beta   90.00
_cell.angle_gamma   90.00
#
_symmetry.space_group_name_H-M   'P 1'
#
loop_
_entity.id
_entity.type
_entity.pdbx_description
1 polymer ?
#
loop_
_entity_poly.entity_id
_entity_poly.type
_entity_poly.pdbx_seq_one_letter_code
_entity_poly.pdbx_strand_id
1 'polypeptide(L)'
;MDFVVGLPRTSRGVDSIWVIVDRLTKSAHFLPVHTTFSAERLARIYIREELGTRVHLSTAFHPQTDGQSERTIQVLEDMLRACVMDFGGQWDQFLPLVEFAYNNSYHFSIQMAPFEALYGRRCRFPVGWFESTEPRPRGTDLLQEALD
;
A
#
# COMPACT_ATOMS: atom_id res chain seq x y z
N MET A 1 -3.19 -2.11 12.09
CA MET A 1 -4.11 -1.30 11.27
C MET A 1 -4.35 -0.01 12.01
N ASP A 2 -4.47 1.10 11.29
CA ASP A 2 -4.68 2.43 11.87
C ASP A 2 -5.49 3.33 10.93
N PHE A 3 -5.95 4.48 11.41
CA PHE A 3 -6.72 5.45 10.63
C PHE A 3 -5.98 6.79 10.52
N VAL A 4 -5.78 7.26 9.30
CA VAL A 4 -5.40 8.65 9.04
C VAL A 4 -6.66 9.47 8.91
N VAL A 5 -6.96 10.27 9.94
CA VAL A 5 -8.17 11.09 10.04
C VAL A 5 -7.88 12.59 9.86
N GLY A 6 -8.94 13.37 9.65
CA GLY A 6 -8.85 14.83 9.52
C GLY A 6 -8.34 15.29 8.15
N LEU A 7 -8.55 14.48 7.11
CA LEU A 7 -8.15 14.82 5.74
C LEU A 7 -9.21 15.72 5.07
N PRO A 8 -8.80 16.57 4.11
CA PRO A 8 -9.75 17.32 3.29
C PRO A 8 -10.73 16.37 2.60
N ARG A 9 -12.02 16.70 2.62
CA ARG A 9 -13.07 15.89 1.99
C ARG A 9 -12.86 15.84 0.47
N THR A 10 -12.89 14.63 -0.08
CA THR A 10 -12.87 14.44 -1.53
C THR A 10 -14.24 14.71 -2.15
N SER A 11 -14.31 14.79 -3.48
CA SER A 11 -15.59 14.89 -4.22
C SER A 11 -16.54 13.70 -3.97
N ARG A 12 -15.99 12.55 -3.55
CA ARG A 12 -16.74 11.36 -3.12
C ARG A 12 -17.14 11.40 -1.64
N GLY A 13 -16.78 12.46 -0.92
CA GLY A 13 -17.09 12.69 0.48
C GLY A 13 -16.19 11.97 1.47
N VAL A 14 -15.14 11.28 1.00
CA VAL A 14 -14.18 10.54 1.84
C VAL A 14 -13.33 11.53 2.62
N ASP A 15 -13.11 11.27 3.92
CA ASP A 15 -12.36 12.15 4.83
C ASP A 15 -11.31 11.41 5.68
N SER A 16 -11.10 10.12 5.43
CA SER A 16 -10.13 9.31 6.18
C SER A 16 -9.56 8.17 5.32
N ILE A 17 -8.39 7.69 5.70
CA ILE A 17 -7.74 6.52 5.10
C ILE A 17 -7.60 5.45 6.17
N TRP A 18 -8.07 4.25 5.87
CA TRP A 18 -7.81 3.08 6.68
C TRP A 18 -6.54 2.41 6.18
N VAL A 19 -5.53 2.37 7.04
CA VAL A 19 -4.19 1.82 6.77
C VAL A 19 -4.10 0.43 7.38
N ILE A 20 -3.95 -0.57 6.51
CA ILE A 20 -3.76 -1.96 6.91
C ILE A 20 -2.33 -2.33 6.53
N VAL A 21 -1.55 -2.87 7.46
CA VAL A 21 -0.16 -3.29 7.20
C VAL A 21 0.02 -4.70 7.73
N ASP A 22 0.46 -5.61 6.87
CA ASP A 22 0.88 -6.94 7.28
C ASP A 22 2.23 -6.86 8.00
N ARG A 23 2.33 -7.49 9.18
CA ARG A 23 3.52 -7.34 10.02
C ARG A 23 4.73 -8.11 9.50
N LEU A 24 4.49 -9.23 8.79
CA LEU A 24 5.53 -10.12 8.29
C LEU A 24 6.17 -9.54 7.02
N THR A 25 5.34 -9.23 6.03
CA THR A 25 5.77 -8.76 4.70
C THR A 25 5.95 -7.25 4.65
N LYS A 26 5.41 -6.51 5.63
CA LYS A 26 5.27 -5.04 5.61
C LYS A 26 4.42 -4.51 4.46
N SER A 27 3.65 -5.39 3.77
CA SER A 27 2.73 -4.96 2.72
C SER A 27 1.64 -4.09 3.32
N ALA A 28 1.37 -2.95 2.69
CA ALA A 28 0.33 -2.02 3.10
C ALA A 28 -0.83 -2.00 2.11
N HIS A 29 -2.03 -1.79 2.63
CA HIS A 29 -3.25 -1.53 1.87
C HIS A 29 -3.89 -0.23 2.39
N PHE A 30 -4.27 0.65 1.47
CA PHE A 30 -4.87 1.94 1.78
C PHE A 30 -6.30 2.01 1.27
N LEU A 31 -7.26 2.01 2.20
CA LEU A 31 -8.67 2.04 1.85
C LEU A 31 -9.27 3.42 2.17
N PRO A 32 -9.88 4.12 1.18
CA PRO A 32 -10.59 5.35 1.44
C PRO A 32 -11.85 5.06 2.25
N VAL A 33 -11.98 5.66 3.43
CA VAL A 33 -13.11 5.48 4.34
C VAL A 33 -13.67 6.81 4.83
N HIS A 34 -14.86 6.78 5.42
CA HIS A 34 -15.37 7.95 6.13
C HIS A 34 -15.22 7.75 7.64
N THR A 35 -14.90 8.82 8.35
CA THR A 35 -14.85 8.86 9.83
C THR A 35 -16.12 8.33 10.50
N THR A 36 -17.26 8.44 9.82
CA THR A 36 -18.58 8.02 10.31
C THR A 36 -18.92 6.55 10.05
N PHE A 37 -18.02 5.79 9.38
CA PHE A 37 -18.30 4.39 9.09
C PHE A 37 -18.35 3.56 10.38
N SER A 38 -19.41 2.76 10.53
CA SER A 38 -19.51 1.81 11.63
C SER A 38 -18.48 0.69 11.47
N ALA A 39 -18.10 0.07 12.60
CA ALA A 39 -17.20 -1.09 12.61
C ALA A 39 -17.73 -2.23 11.72
N GLU A 40 -19.04 -2.44 11.67
CA GLU A 40 -19.69 -3.42 10.77
C GLU A 40 -19.43 -3.10 9.30
N ARG A 41 -19.52 -1.82 8.92
CA ARG A 41 -19.27 -1.39 7.55
C ARG A 41 -17.80 -1.55 7.17
N LEU A 42 -16.88 -1.19 8.05
CA LEU A 42 -15.44 -1.37 7.86
C LEU A 42 -15.09 -2.85 7.69
N ALA A 43 -15.63 -3.71 8.54
CA ALA A 43 -15.40 -5.13 8.44
C ALA A 43 -15.94 -5.75 7.15
N ARG A 44 -17.10 -5.30 6.68
CA ARG A 44 -17.64 -5.74 5.39
C ARG A 44 -16.73 -5.33 4.22
N ILE A 45 -16.14 -4.15 4.28
CA ILE A 45 -15.15 -3.70 3.29
C ILE A 45 -13.91 -4.60 3.35
N TYR A 46 -13.36 -4.82 4.55
CA TYR A 46 -12.20 -5.69 4.75
C TYR A 46 -12.42 -7.11 4.22
N ILE A 47 -13.56 -7.70 4.52
CA ILE A 47 -13.93 -9.05 4.04
C ILE A 47 -13.97 -9.10 2.51
N ARG A 48 -14.52 -8.06 1.88
CA ARG A 48 -14.71 -8.02 0.43
C ARG A 48 -13.40 -7.79 -0.33
N GLU A 49 -12.58 -6.87 0.16
CA GLU A 49 -11.37 -6.42 -0.52
C GLU A 49 -10.16 -7.31 -0.19
N GLU A 50 -10.03 -7.80 1.05
CA GLU A 50 -8.80 -8.49 1.52
C GLU A 50 -8.96 -10.01 1.66
N LEU A 51 -10.08 -10.51 2.19
CA LEU A 51 -10.20 -11.91 2.61
C LEU A 51 -11.00 -12.80 1.65
N GLY A 52 -11.79 -12.24 0.74
CA GLY A 52 -12.63 -13.00 -0.20
C GLY A 52 -13.61 -14.00 0.45
N THR A 53 -13.78 -13.99 1.77
CA THR A 53 -14.50 -15.01 2.55
C THR A 53 -15.17 -14.41 3.79
N ARG A 54 -16.33 -14.97 4.19
CA ARG A 54 -17.14 -14.50 5.33
C ARG A 54 -16.41 -14.79 6.66
N VAL A 55 -16.25 -13.77 7.51
CA VAL A 55 -15.68 -13.91 8.86
C VAL A 55 -16.55 -13.22 9.91
N HIS A 56 -16.70 -13.88 11.07
CA HIS A 56 -17.29 -13.33 12.29
C HIS A 56 -16.28 -12.47 13.04
N LEU A 57 -16.63 -11.20 13.27
CA LEU A 57 -15.75 -10.21 13.88
C LEU A 57 -15.73 -10.33 15.40
N SER A 58 -14.54 -10.35 15.97
CA SER A 58 -14.34 -10.01 17.38
C SER A 58 -13.90 -8.55 17.46
N THR A 59 -14.65 -7.74 18.21
CA THR A 59 -14.35 -6.34 18.51
C THR A 59 -13.01 -6.24 19.25
N ALA A 60 -12.04 -5.55 18.66
CA ALA A 60 -10.78 -5.22 19.32
C ALA A 60 -10.40 -3.75 19.07
N PHE A 61 -11.02 -2.86 19.84
CA PHE A 61 -10.50 -1.50 20.11
C PHE A 61 -9.42 -1.58 21.20
N HIS A 62 -8.37 -2.37 20.98
CA HIS A 62 -7.21 -2.39 21.87
C HIS A 62 -5.94 -2.28 21.02
N PRO A 63 -5.33 -1.09 20.92
CA PRO A 63 -4.07 -0.93 20.22
C PRO A 63 -2.99 -1.60 21.06
N GLN A 64 -2.61 -2.81 20.68
CA GLN A 64 -1.43 -3.48 21.22
C GLN A 64 -0.23 -2.97 20.44
N THR A 65 0.33 -1.83 20.88
CA THR A 65 1.43 -1.14 20.22
C THR A 65 2.76 -1.84 20.47
N ASP A 66 3.23 -2.56 19.45
CA ASP A 66 4.65 -2.87 19.27
C ASP A 66 5.33 -1.63 18.65
N GLY A 67 6.34 -1.06 19.32
CA GLY A 67 6.97 0.22 18.92
C GLY A 67 7.64 0.20 17.54
N GLN A 68 7.91 -0.98 16.97
CA GLN A 68 8.36 -1.10 15.58
C GLN A 68 7.22 -0.82 14.58
N SER A 69 6.00 -1.28 14.89
CA SER A 69 4.83 -1.07 14.04
C SER A 69 4.40 0.41 14.06
N GLU A 70 4.54 1.06 15.21
CA GLU A 70 4.21 2.49 15.40
C GLU A 70 5.09 3.40 14.53
N ARG A 71 6.40 3.16 14.45
CA ARG A 71 7.29 3.95 13.58
C ARG A 71 6.97 3.79 12.09
N THR A 72 6.65 2.58 11.64
CA THR A 72 6.26 2.36 10.23
C THR A 72 4.93 3.04 9.91
N ILE A 73 3.98 3.00 10.84
CA ILE A 73 2.67 3.65 10.68
C ILE A 73 2.82 5.18 10.65
N GLN A 74 3.68 5.77 11.48
CA GLN A 74 3.95 7.21 11.44
C GLN A 74 4.54 7.66 10.10
N VAL A 75 5.53 6.94 9.58
CA VAL A 75 6.11 7.23 8.25
C VAL A 75 5.04 7.13 7.15
N LEU A 76 4.17 6.12 7.24
CA LEU A 76 3.04 5.96 6.32
C LEU A 76 2.04 7.12 6.43
N GLU A 77 1.72 7.58 7.64
CA GLU A 77 0.84 8.72 7.86
C GLU A 77 1.43 9.99 7.24
N ASP A 78 2.70 10.29 7.50
CA ASP A 78 3.37 11.47 6.94
C ASP A 78 3.40 11.44 5.41
N MET A 79 3.73 10.28 4.83
CA MET A 79 3.68 10.06 3.38
C MET A 79 2.28 10.29 2.82
N LEU A 80 1.24 9.70 3.44
CA LEU A 80 -0.14 9.85 2.99
C LEU A 80 -0.61 11.30 3.11
N ARG A 81 -0.24 12.02 4.18
CA ARG A 81 -0.56 13.44 4.35
C ARG A 81 0.10 14.29 3.27
N ALA A 82 1.35 14.00 2.89
CA ALA A 82 2.01 14.67 1.77
C ALA A 82 1.27 14.42 0.45
N CYS A 83 0.93 13.17 0.14
CA CYS A 83 0.15 12.83 -1.05
C CYS A 83 -1.21 13.54 -1.08
N VAL A 84 -1.90 13.62 0.06
CA VAL A 84 -3.19 14.31 0.15
C VAL A 84 -3.07 15.81 -0.11
N MET A 85 -1.96 16.43 0.32
CA MET A 85 -1.69 17.85 0.01
C MET A 85 -1.46 18.06 -1.49
N ASP A 86 -0.70 17.18 -2.13
CA ASP A 86 -0.35 17.29 -3.56
C ASP A 86 -1.54 17.00 -4.49
N PHE A 87 -2.35 15.99 -4.17
CA PHE A 87 -3.48 15.55 -5.00
C PHE A 87 -4.80 16.29 -4.71
N GLY A 88 -4.85 17.10 -3.65
CA GLY A 88 -6.02 17.91 -3.29
C GLY A 88 -7.29 17.08 -3.16
N GLY A 89 -8.44 17.61 -3.61
CA GLY A 89 -9.76 16.96 -3.43
C GLY A 89 -9.99 15.63 -4.17
N GLN A 90 -8.97 15.07 -4.85
CA GLN A 90 -9.04 13.81 -5.58
C GLN A 90 -8.06 12.75 -5.03
N TRP A 91 -7.45 12.99 -3.87
CA TRP A 91 -6.45 12.11 -3.27
C TRP A 91 -6.88 10.63 -3.15
N ASP A 92 -8.19 10.36 -2.99
CA ASP A 92 -8.72 9.01 -2.86
C ASP A 92 -8.54 8.16 -4.13
N GLN A 93 -8.44 8.81 -5.30
CA GLN A 93 -8.23 8.15 -6.59
C GLN A 93 -6.77 7.73 -6.78
N PHE A 94 -5.84 8.39 -6.10
CA PHE A 94 -4.40 8.16 -6.21
C PHE A 94 -3.87 7.20 -5.14
N LEU A 95 -4.68 6.81 -4.16
CA LEU A 95 -4.28 5.82 -3.13
C LEU A 95 -3.70 4.52 -3.72
N PRO A 96 -4.23 3.92 -4.80
CA PRO A 96 -3.63 2.74 -5.40
C PRO A 96 -2.19 2.98 -5.92
N LEU A 97 -1.89 4.20 -6.38
CA LEU A 97 -0.54 4.57 -6.83
C LEU A 97 0.41 4.75 -5.65
N VAL A 98 -0.08 5.34 -4.56
CA VAL A 98 0.70 5.48 -3.32
C VAL A 98 0.98 4.11 -2.70
N GLU A 99 -0.02 3.24 -2.65
CA GLU A 99 0.11 1.84 -2.22
C GLU A 99 1.13 1.09 -3.08
N PHE A 100 1.01 1.23 -4.40
CA PHE A 100 1.95 0.64 -5.35
C PHE A 100 3.37 1.15 -5.10
N ALA A 101 3.56 2.45 -4.95
CA ALA A 101 4.88 3.04 -4.72
C ALA A 101 5.49 2.52 -3.40
N TYR A 102 4.70 2.46 -2.33
CA TYR A 102 5.14 1.94 -1.03
C TYR A 102 5.52 0.45 -1.12
N ASN A 103 4.61 -0.39 -1.62
CA ASN A 103 4.82 -1.84 -1.67
C ASN A 103 5.96 -2.27 -2.59
N ASN A 104 6.34 -1.43 -3.56
CA ASN A 104 7.46 -1.68 -4.46
C ASN A 104 8.76 -1.00 -4.03
N SER A 105 8.75 -0.21 -2.96
CA SER A 105 9.94 0.43 -2.44
C SER A 105 10.74 -0.52 -1.55
N TYR A 106 12.07 -0.39 -1.59
CA TYR A 106 12.95 -1.21 -0.76
C TYR A 106 12.81 -0.86 0.72
N HIS A 107 12.61 -1.87 1.57
CA HIS A 107 12.54 -1.72 3.02
C HIS A 107 13.74 -2.37 3.68
N PHE A 108 14.53 -1.58 4.42
CA PHE A 108 15.74 -2.06 5.09
C PHE A 108 15.46 -3.14 6.15
N SER A 109 14.33 -3.09 6.85
CA SER A 109 14.00 -4.05 7.91
C SER A 109 13.74 -5.47 7.39
N ILE A 110 13.27 -5.61 6.16
CA ILE A 110 12.99 -6.91 5.50
C ILE A 110 13.98 -7.22 4.38
N GLN A 111 14.92 -6.31 4.09
CA GLN A 111 15.95 -6.43 3.04
C GLN A 111 15.40 -6.64 1.61
N MET A 112 14.13 -6.30 1.37
CA MET A 112 13.45 -6.41 0.07
C MET A 112 12.25 -5.45 0.01
N ALA A 113 11.53 -5.42 -1.11
CA ALA A 113 10.27 -4.69 -1.22
C ALA A 113 9.12 -5.49 -0.57
N PRO A 114 8.13 -4.85 0.08
CA PRO A 114 6.98 -5.55 0.64
C PRO A 114 6.23 -6.45 -0.34
N PHE A 115 6.10 -6.01 -1.60
CA PHE A 115 5.51 -6.80 -2.68
C PHE A 115 6.31 -8.09 -2.95
N GLU A 116 7.65 -7.99 -2.92
CA GLU A 116 8.53 -9.14 -3.11
C GLU A 116 8.39 -10.14 -1.96
N ALA A 117 8.28 -9.63 -0.73
CA ALA A 117 8.04 -10.46 0.46
C ALA A 117 6.67 -11.16 0.41
N LEU A 118 5.64 -10.48 -0.10
CA LEU A 118 4.27 -11.01 -0.16
C LEU A 118 4.09 -12.05 -1.26
N TYR A 119 4.61 -11.80 -2.46
CA TYR A 119 4.37 -12.64 -3.65
C TYR A 119 5.54 -13.53 -4.04
N GLY A 120 6.69 -13.42 -3.36
CA GLY A 120 7.90 -14.18 -3.68
C GLY A 120 8.54 -13.80 -5.02
N ARG A 121 8.15 -12.67 -5.60
CA ARG A 121 8.67 -12.15 -6.88
C ARG A 121 8.58 -10.63 -6.91
N ARG A 122 9.45 -9.99 -7.69
CA ARG A 122 9.35 -8.54 -7.93
C ARG A 122 8.13 -8.20 -8.79
N CYS A 123 7.57 -7.02 -8.57
CA CYS A 123 6.46 -6.54 -9.37
C CYS A 123 6.89 -6.32 -10.82
N ARG A 124 6.04 -6.73 -11.77
CA ARG A 124 6.29 -6.60 -13.20
C ARG A 124 5.46 -5.45 -13.74
N PHE A 125 6.11 -4.53 -14.42
CA PHE A 125 5.43 -3.43 -15.11
C PHE A 125 4.96 -3.91 -16.49
N PRO A 126 3.74 -3.56 -16.93
CA PRO A 126 3.24 -3.91 -18.27
C PRO A 126 4.14 -3.39 -19.41
N VAL A 127 4.94 -2.35 -19.13
CA VAL A 127 5.81 -1.66 -20.10
C VAL A 127 7.26 -2.18 -20.11
N GLY A 128 7.65 -3.09 -19.22
CA GLY A 128 9.03 -3.58 -19.18
C GLY A 128 9.19 -4.90 -18.43
N TRP A 129 9.58 -5.94 -19.18
CA TRP A 129 10.01 -7.24 -18.69
C TRP A 129 11.47 -7.25 -18.19
N PHE A 130 11.97 -6.11 -17.71
CA PHE A 130 13.37 -6.05 -17.28
C PHE A 130 13.46 -6.35 -15.79
N GLU A 131 13.99 -7.53 -15.48
CA GLU A 131 14.46 -7.82 -14.13
C GLU A 131 15.55 -6.81 -13.80
N SER A 132 15.36 -6.01 -12.74
CA SER A 132 16.33 -4.99 -12.31
C SER A 132 17.68 -5.55 -11.83
N THR A 133 17.91 -6.86 -12.02
CA THR A 133 19.13 -7.62 -11.70
C THR A 133 19.74 -8.32 -12.91
N GLU A 134 19.14 -8.26 -14.10
CA GLU A 134 19.94 -8.57 -15.30
C GLU A 134 20.95 -7.44 -15.50
N PRO A 135 22.24 -7.76 -15.71
CA PRO A 135 23.21 -6.74 -16.09
C PRO A 135 22.66 -6.03 -17.31
N ARG A 136 22.51 -4.69 -17.24
CA ARG A 136 22.08 -3.90 -18.39
C ARG A 136 22.96 -4.33 -19.57
N PRO A 137 22.40 -4.88 -20.66
CA PRO A 137 23.19 -5.12 -21.84
C PRO A 137 23.76 -3.76 -22.24
N ARG A 138 25.08 -3.64 -22.35
CA ARG A 138 25.68 -2.39 -22.83
C ARG A 138 25.17 -2.22 -24.25
N GLY A 139 24.92 -0.98 -24.68
CA GLY A 139 24.05 -0.66 -25.83
C GLY A 139 24.31 -1.34 -27.18
N THR A 140 25.38 -2.12 -27.34
CA THR A 140 25.63 -3.00 -28.49
C THR A 140 24.94 -4.36 -28.39
N ASP A 141 24.68 -4.87 -27.19
CA ASP A 141 24.17 -6.22 -26.94
C ASP A 141 22.67 -6.33 -27.30
N LEU A 142 21.92 -5.22 -27.14
CA LEU A 142 20.50 -5.12 -27.50
C LEU A 142 20.25 -5.23 -29.01
N LEU A 143 21.23 -4.88 -29.84
CA LEU A 143 21.11 -4.99 -31.30
C LEU A 143 21.40 -6.42 -31.77
N GLN A 144 22.18 -7.19 -31.01
CA GLN A 144 22.53 -8.56 -31.36
C GLN A 144 21.34 -9.50 -31.11
N GLU A 145 20.62 -9.34 -30.00
CA GLU A 145 19.41 -10.13 -29.68
C GLU A 145 18.21 -9.84 -30.59
N ALA A 146 18.15 -8.65 -31.22
CA ALA A 146 17.09 -8.30 -32.15
C ALA A 146 17.31 -8.82 -33.58
N LEU A 147 18.49 -9.39 -33.85
CA LEU A 147 18.89 -9.90 -35.17
C LEU A 147 18.92 -11.45 -35.24
N ASP A 148 18.62 -12.13 -34.14
CA ASP A 148 18.34 -13.58 -34.07
C ASP A 148 16.83 -13.85 -33.90
#